data_AF-A0A6B1G464-F1
#
_entry.id   AF-A0A6B1G464-F1
#
_cell.length_a   1.000
_cell.length_b   1.000
_cell.length_c   1.000
_cell.angle_alpha   90.00
_cell.angle_beta   90.00
_cell.angle_gamma   90.00
#
_symmetry.space_group_name_H-M   'P 1'
#
loop_
_entity.id
_entity.type
_entity.pdbx_description
1 polymer ?
#
loop_
_entity_poly.entity_id
_entity_poly.type
_entity_poly.pdbx_seq_one_letter_code
_entity_poly.pdbx_strand_id
1 'polypeptide(L)'
;MNSLLYEILYADNGATLFSRLISMARFPLTRDRPSSGAATIFVEQSFARRGGFGDSDAIFLVSSDALNYAIFVEAKVLAQARDWKLSNEFDKFEVGVNQKSLTDKSFSSNIFTQLYHKQRFVSALNGNGIDALQRGIEFPSWSFSSESPHNIRKIGKNPVVLCTAKRIQQHTDNVFYLALVTDSDKRVADFFVNRLRNVQLPTVPEWDPSNYGYLTWATVKSFCAQNHLAATLDVFAYNVGQIFREEVD
;
A
#
# COMPACT_ATOMS: atom_id res chain seq x y z
N MET A 1 -7.97 9.06 1.32
CA MET A 1 -6.91 9.12 0.29
C MET A 1 -7.39 9.93 -0.90
N ASN A 2 -8.53 9.59 -1.51
CA ASN A 2 -9.04 10.25 -2.72
C ASN A 2 -9.20 11.77 -2.56
N SER A 3 -9.84 12.23 -1.47
CA SER A 3 -10.01 13.67 -1.19
C SER A 3 -8.66 14.41 -1.14
N LEU A 4 -7.67 13.86 -0.43
CA LEU A 4 -6.32 14.40 -0.35
C LEU A 4 -5.66 14.55 -1.73
N LEU A 5 -5.68 13.49 -2.54
CA LEU A 5 -5.04 13.50 -3.85
C LEU A 5 -5.76 14.45 -4.83
N TYR A 6 -7.09 14.51 -4.75
CA TYR A 6 -7.89 15.44 -5.54
C TYR A 6 -7.57 16.90 -5.18
N GLU A 7 -7.56 17.24 -3.89
CA GLU A 7 -7.28 18.61 -3.46
C GLU A 7 -5.84 19.03 -3.78
N ILE A 8 -4.87 18.13 -3.64
CA ILE A 8 -3.49 18.36 -4.09
C ILE A 8 -3.44 18.61 -5.60
N LEU A 9 -4.17 17.83 -6.42
CA LEU A 9 -4.15 17.96 -7.87
C LEU A 9 -4.65 19.32 -8.36
N TYR A 10 -5.65 19.90 -7.68
CA TYR A 10 -6.26 21.17 -8.07
C TYR A 10 -5.72 22.40 -7.33
N ALA A 11 -4.77 22.21 -6.40
CA ALA A 11 -4.09 23.32 -5.76
C ALA A 11 -3.07 23.99 -6.71
N ASP A 12 -2.94 25.31 -6.64
CA ASP A 12 -1.97 26.07 -7.45
C ASP A 12 -0.51 25.59 -7.25
N ASN A 13 -0.20 25.06 -6.07
CA ASN A 13 1.10 24.49 -5.70
C ASN A 13 1.07 22.96 -5.57
N GLY A 14 0.20 22.28 -6.32
CA GLY A 14 -0.05 20.84 -6.21
C GLY A 14 1.20 19.96 -6.31
N ALA A 15 2.11 20.25 -7.23
CA ALA A 15 3.38 19.52 -7.35
C ALA A 15 4.23 19.61 -6.07
N THR A 16 4.30 20.80 -5.45
CA THR A 16 5.01 21.02 -4.19
C THR A 16 4.34 20.29 -3.04
N LEU A 17 3.01 20.33 -2.96
CA LEU A 17 2.25 19.60 -1.94
C LEU A 17 2.44 18.09 -2.05
N PHE A 18 2.39 17.55 -3.27
CA PHE A 18 2.64 16.14 -3.53
C PHE A 18 4.06 15.71 -3.15
N SER A 19 5.07 16.49 -3.54
CA SER A 19 6.45 16.25 -3.15
C SER A 19 6.61 16.24 -1.63
N ARG A 20 5.98 17.18 -0.94
CA ARG A 20 5.99 17.23 0.54
C ARG A 20 5.29 16.01 1.13
N LEU A 21 4.13 15.61 0.61
CA LEU A 21 3.42 14.41 1.05
C LEU A 21 4.28 13.15 0.97
N ILE A 22 4.94 12.90 -0.17
CA ILE A 22 5.86 11.76 -0.34
C ILE A 22 7.02 11.85 0.66
N SER A 23 7.60 13.03 0.87
CA SER A 23 8.74 13.20 1.78
C SER A 23 8.44 12.86 3.25
N MET A 24 7.15 12.85 3.64
CA MET A 24 6.73 12.43 4.98
C MET A 24 6.69 10.91 5.15
N ALA A 25 6.61 10.14 4.07
CA ALA A 25 6.63 8.68 4.14
C ALA A 25 7.99 8.20 4.64
N ARG A 26 7.98 7.20 5.53
CA ARG A 26 9.18 6.66 6.15
C ARG A 26 9.44 5.23 5.69
N PHE A 27 10.63 4.98 5.19
CA PHE A 27 11.11 3.67 4.75
C PHE A 27 12.30 3.23 5.63
N PRO A 28 12.05 2.71 6.84
CA PRO A 28 13.09 2.48 7.85
C PRO A 28 13.99 1.26 7.59
N LEU A 29 13.66 0.45 6.57
CA LEU A 29 14.35 -0.79 6.22
C LEU A 29 15.24 -0.67 4.98
N THR A 30 15.23 0.50 4.33
CA THR A 30 16.11 0.81 3.19
C THR A 30 16.78 2.17 3.40
N ARG A 31 17.92 2.37 2.72
CA ARG A 31 18.58 3.69 2.64
C ARG A 31 18.01 4.53 1.51
N ASP A 32 17.39 3.89 0.53
CA ASP A 32 16.79 4.57 -0.61
C ASP A 32 15.49 5.24 -0.22
N ARG A 33 15.21 6.39 -0.83
CA ARG A 33 13.97 7.13 -0.61
C ARG A 33 13.45 7.62 -1.95
N PRO A 34 12.13 7.52 -2.18
CA PRO A 34 11.54 8.18 -3.34
C PRO A 34 11.86 9.67 -3.30
N SER A 35 12.41 10.19 -4.40
CA SER A 35 12.67 11.62 -4.56
C SER A 35 11.47 12.32 -5.19
N SER A 36 11.49 13.65 -5.17
CA SER A 36 10.49 14.46 -5.87
C SER A 36 10.69 14.39 -7.38
N GLY A 37 9.59 14.37 -8.13
CA GLY A 37 9.65 14.35 -9.59
C GLY A 37 8.27 14.55 -10.21
N ALA A 38 8.20 14.47 -11.53
CA ALA A 38 6.94 14.41 -12.25
C ALA A 38 6.20 13.12 -11.85
N ALA A 39 4.92 13.22 -11.52
CA ALA A 39 4.18 12.09 -10.99
C ALA A 39 2.91 11.81 -11.79
N THR A 40 2.68 10.53 -12.07
CA THR A 40 1.38 10.01 -12.48
C THR A 40 0.77 9.25 -11.30
N ILE A 41 -0.47 9.57 -10.96
CA ILE A 41 -1.18 9.01 -9.82
C ILE A 41 -2.36 8.18 -10.32
N PHE A 42 -2.42 6.91 -9.91
CA PHE A 42 -3.61 6.07 -10.05
C PHE A 42 -4.30 5.97 -8.70
N VAL A 43 -5.62 6.09 -8.68
CA VAL A 43 -6.45 6.02 -7.48
C VAL A 43 -7.38 4.83 -7.61
N GLU A 44 -7.55 4.05 -6.53
CA GLU A 44 -8.42 2.86 -6.48
C GLU A 44 -8.17 1.88 -7.65
N GLN A 45 -6.90 1.64 -7.95
CA GLN A 45 -6.54 0.79 -9.08
C GLN A 45 -6.74 -0.68 -8.72
N SER A 46 -7.75 -1.29 -9.33
CA SER A 46 -7.92 -2.73 -9.30
C SER A 46 -6.99 -3.44 -10.27
N PHE A 47 -6.38 -4.55 -9.84
CA PHE A 47 -5.48 -5.36 -10.65
C PHE A 47 -6.09 -6.65 -11.20
N ALA A 48 -7.40 -6.91 -11.00
CA ALA A 48 -8.13 -7.95 -11.71
C ALA A 48 -9.66 -7.89 -11.46
N ARG A 49 -10.45 -8.53 -12.33
CA ARG A 49 -11.92 -8.66 -12.20
C ARG A 49 -12.40 -9.41 -10.95
N ARG A 50 -11.51 -10.08 -10.19
CA ARG A 50 -11.81 -10.80 -8.94
C ARG A 50 -10.70 -10.65 -7.88
N GLY A 51 -10.19 -9.43 -7.67
CA GLY A 51 -9.23 -9.17 -6.58
C GLY A 51 -7.88 -9.89 -6.69
N GLY A 52 -7.49 -10.24 -7.91
CA GLY A 52 -6.37 -11.12 -8.24
C GLY A 52 -5.03 -10.67 -7.68
N PHE A 53 -4.70 -9.39 -7.63
CA PHE A 53 -3.48 -8.90 -6.93
C PHE A 53 -3.86 -7.88 -5.84
N GLY A 54 -5.11 -7.95 -5.36
CA GLY A 54 -5.73 -6.90 -4.58
C GLY A 54 -5.94 -5.61 -5.39
N ASP A 55 -6.67 -4.69 -4.79
CA ASP A 55 -6.79 -3.31 -5.29
C ASP A 55 -5.82 -2.43 -4.52
N SER A 56 -5.30 -1.37 -5.13
CA SER A 56 -4.47 -0.40 -4.42
C SER A 56 -5.19 0.92 -4.25
N ASP A 57 -5.17 1.46 -3.04
CA ASP A 57 -5.80 2.74 -2.74
C ASP A 57 -5.18 3.86 -3.57
N ALA A 58 -3.86 3.84 -3.75
CA ALA A 58 -3.18 4.66 -4.73
C ALA A 58 -1.89 4.01 -5.25
N ILE A 59 -1.46 4.44 -6.44
CA ILE A 59 -0.14 4.13 -7.00
C ILE A 59 0.47 5.41 -7.51
N PHE A 60 1.68 5.72 -7.04
CA PHE A 60 2.45 6.86 -7.52
C PHE A 60 3.56 6.37 -8.43
N LEU A 61 3.53 6.76 -9.70
CA LEU A 61 4.65 6.59 -10.62
C LEU A 61 5.39 7.92 -10.69
N VAL A 62 6.56 7.99 -10.08
CA VAL A 62 7.35 9.22 -9.98
C VAL A 62 8.57 9.09 -10.86
N SER A 63 8.75 10.02 -11.79
CA SER A 63 9.90 10.12 -12.67
C SER A 63 10.72 11.34 -12.30
N SER A 64 12.01 11.11 -12.06
CA SER A 64 13.04 12.14 -11.97
C SER A 64 14.05 11.93 -13.10
N ASP A 65 14.92 12.91 -13.34
CA ASP A 65 15.97 12.81 -14.36
C ASP A 65 16.94 11.64 -14.10
N ALA A 66 17.04 11.17 -12.86
CA ALA A 66 17.96 10.11 -12.44
C ALA A 66 17.28 8.75 -12.27
N LEU A 67 16.09 8.71 -11.69
CA LEU A 67 15.43 7.48 -11.26
C LEU A 67 13.91 7.55 -11.43
N ASN A 68 13.34 6.39 -11.74
CA ASN A 68 11.90 6.14 -11.79
C ASN A 68 11.50 5.27 -10.60
N TYR A 69 10.42 5.65 -9.92
CA TYR A 69 9.90 4.98 -8.74
C TYR A 69 8.43 4.61 -8.90
N ALA A 70 8.04 3.44 -8.39
CA ALA A 70 6.65 3.09 -8.14
C ALA A 70 6.40 3.01 -6.63
N ILE A 71 5.39 3.72 -6.12
CA ILE A 71 4.97 3.64 -4.73
C ILE A 71 3.54 3.11 -4.70
N PHE A 72 3.36 1.89 -4.23
CA PHE A 72 2.05 1.32 -3.96
C PHE A 72 1.59 1.75 -2.58
N VAL A 73 0.39 2.30 -2.49
CA VAL A 73 -0.18 2.78 -1.23
C VAL A 73 -1.37 1.92 -0.84
N GLU A 74 -1.30 1.36 0.35
CA GLU A 74 -2.39 0.61 0.97
C GLU A 74 -2.78 1.29 2.27
N ALA A 75 -4.03 1.70 2.36
CA ALA A 75 -4.57 2.48 3.45
C ALA A 75 -5.44 1.62 4.35
N LYS A 76 -5.29 1.79 5.66
CA LYS A 76 -6.18 1.22 6.67
C LYS A 76 -6.75 2.31 7.54
N VAL A 77 -8.04 2.16 7.78
CA VAL A 77 -8.87 3.00 8.65
C VAL A 77 -9.35 2.14 9.82
N LEU A 78 -9.71 2.76 10.94
CA LEU A 78 -10.17 2.04 12.13
C LEU A 78 -11.45 1.24 11.82
N ALA A 79 -12.33 1.80 10.99
CA ALA A 79 -13.67 1.27 10.75
C ALA A 79 -14.35 0.90 12.09
N GLN A 80 -14.94 -0.29 12.20
CA GLN A 80 -15.55 -0.78 13.45
C GLN A 80 -14.52 -1.33 14.46
N ALA A 81 -13.26 -1.53 14.04
CA ALA A 81 -12.20 -2.09 14.87
C ALA A 81 -11.56 -1.00 15.74
N ARG A 82 -12.20 -0.77 16.89
CA ARG A 82 -11.78 0.26 17.86
C ARG A 82 -10.29 0.17 18.22
N ASP A 83 -9.72 -1.03 18.30
CA ASP A 83 -8.34 -1.25 18.77
C ASP A 83 -7.40 -1.75 17.66
N TRP A 84 -7.57 -1.25 16.43
CA TRP A 84 -6.67 -1.57 15.33
C TRP A 84 -5.23 -1.11 15.67
N LYS A 85 -4.29 -2.06 15.60
CA LYS A 85 -2.85 -1.83 15.80
C LYS A 85 -2.09 -2.55 14.71
N LEU A 86 -1.02 -1.93 14.22
CA LEU A 86 -0.22 -2.53 13.16
C LEU A 86 0.38 -3.87 13.59
N SER A 87 0.82 -3.98 14.84
CA SER A 87 1.35 -5.23 15.42
C SER A 87 0.32 -6.36 15.37
N ASN A 88 -0.93 -6.08 15.75
CA ASN A 88 -2.00 -7.07 15.78
C ASN A 88 -2.35 -7.55 14.38
N GLU A 89 -2.30 -6.66 13.38
CA GLU A 89 -2.46 -7.07 11.98
C GLU A 89 -1.31 -7.96 11.53
N PHE A 90 -0.09 -7.70 11.98
CA PHE A 90 1.04 -8.57 11.67
C PHE A 90 0.93 -9.93 12.35
N ASP A 91 0.50 -9.98 13.62
CA ASP A 91 0.22 -11.24 14.33
C ASP A 91 -0.78 -12.10 13.56
N LYS A 92 -1.88 -11.50 13.08
CA LYS A 92 -2.86 -12.19 12.24
C LYS A 92 -2.25 -12.69 10.93
N PHE A 93 -1.41 -11.88 10.30
CA PHE A 93 -0.69 -12.26 9.08
C PHE A 93 0.20 -13.49 9.30
N GLU A 94 1.04 -13.48 10.34
CA GLU A 94 1.92 -14.59 10.69
C GLU A 94 1.13 -15.87 11.03
N VAL A 95 0.04 -15.74 11.79
CA VAL A 95 -0.84 -16.87 12.10
C VAL A 95 -1.42 -17.49 10.82
N GLY A 96 -1.92 -16.68 9.88
CA GLY A 96 -2.49 -17.20 8.64
C GLY A 96 -1.45 -17.86 7.74
N VAL A 97 -0.24 -17.28 7.64
CA VAL A 97 0.89 -17.89 6.93
C VAL A 97 1.23 -19.28 7.50
N ASN A 98 1.24 -19.42 8.83
CA ASN A 98 1.66 -20.64 9.51
C ASN A 98 0.57 -21.72 9.61
N GLN A 99 -0.69 -21.34 9.77
CA GLN A 99 -1.78 -22.30 10.05
C GLN A 99 -2.49 -22.84 8.79
N LYS A 100 -2.11 -22.40 7.58
CA LYS A 100 -2.63 -22.88 6.27
C LYS A 100 -4.16 -22.94 6.10
N SER A 101 -4.95 -22.43 7.06
CA SER A 101 -6.38 -22.76 7.19
C SER A 101 -7.28 -21.60 7.65
N LEU A 102 -6.85 -20.35 7.51
CA LEU A 102 -7.76 -19.23 7.69
C LEU A 102 -8.38 -18.87 6.35
N THR A 103 -9.50 -19.51 6.02
CA THR A 103 -10.42 -19.12 4.94
C THR A 103 -11.24 -17.87 5.27
N ASP A 104 -10.86 -17.16 6.33
CA ASP A 104 -11.54 -15.98 6.82
C ASP A 104 -11.28 -14.79 5.89
N LYS A 105 -12.37 -14.13 5.46
CA LYS A 105 -12.32 -12.89 4.67
C LYS A 105 -11.43 -11.83 5.32
N SER A 106 -11.36 -11.83 6.66
CA SER A 106 -10.54 -10.89 7.44
C SER A 106 -9.06 -10.90 7.02
N PHE A 107 -8.52 -12.06 6.64
CA PHE A 107 -7.12 -12.22 6.27
C PHE A 107 -6.78 -11.59 4.91
N SER A 108 -7.68 -11.71 3.93
CA SER A 108 -7.48 -11.10 2.61
C SER A 108 -7.40 -9.58 2.69
N SER A 109 -8.13 -8.96 3.63
CA SER A 109 -8.12 -7.52 3.84
C SER A 109 -6.95 -7.02 4.70
N ASN A 110 -6.14 -7.91 5.26
CA ASN A 110 -5.00 -7.55 6.10
C ASN A 110 -3.97 -6.71 5.32
N ILE A 111 -3.40 -5.69 5.96
CA ILE A 111 -2.45 -4.77 5.32
C ILE A 111 -1.21 -5.49 4.76
N PHE A 112 -0.64 -6.44 5.50
CA PHE A 112 0.56 -7.16 5.06
C PHE A 112 0.27 -8.13 3.93
N THR A 113 -0.91 -8.76 3.94
CA THR A 113 -1.39 -9.56 2.82
C THR A 113 -1.51 -8.72 1.54
N GLN A 114 -2.09 -7.52 1.64
CA GLN A 114 -2.24 -6.62 0.49
C GLN A 114 -0.90 -6.13 -0.04
N LEU A 115 0.00 -5.67 0.83
CA LEU A 115 1.36 -5.26 0.43
C LEU A 115 2.12 -6.42 -0.23
N TYR A 116 2.04 -7.62 0.35
CA TYR A 116 2.61 -8.83 -0.23
C TYR A 116 2.07 -9.13 -1.63
N HIS A 117 0.76 -8.95 -1.86
CA HIS A 117 0.19 -9.13 -3.19
C HIS A 117 0.78 -8.17 -4.23
N LYS A 118 1.08 -6.92 -3.84
CA LYS A 118 1.73 -5.95 -4.74
C LYS A 118 3.17 -6.33 -5.03
N GLN A 119 3.86 -6.85 -4.02
CA GLN A 119 5.19 -7.38 -4.20
C GLN A 119 5.23 -8.55 -5.18
N ARG A 120 4.30 -9.51 -5.07
CA ARG A 120 4.17 -10.60 -6.05
C ARG A 120 3.80 -10.11 -7.45
N PHE A 121 2.92 -9.11 -7.54
CA PHE A 121 2.57 -8.46 -8.81
C PHE A 121 3.82 -7.88 -9.49
N VAL A 122 4.60 -7.08 -8.76
CA VAL A 122 5.80 -6.39 -9.25
C VAL A 122 6.89 -7.40 -9.61
N SER A 123 7.15 -8.38 -8.75
CA SER A 123 8.14 -9.42 -8.97
C SER A 123 7.88 -10.19 -10.27
N ALA A 124 6.63 -10.61 -10.49
CA ALA A 124 6.29 -11.31 -11.72
C ALA A 124 6.31 -10.40 -12.97
N LEU A 125 5.93 -9.14 -12.81
CA LEU A 125 6.04 -8.14 -13.88
C LEU A 125 7.51 -7.90 -14.26
N ASN A 126 8.41 -7.85 -13.29
CA ASN A 126 9.84 -7.64 -13.52
C ASN A 126 10.50 -8.87 -14.15
N GLY A 127 10.19 -10.08 -13.67
CA GLY A 127 10.82 -11.30 -14.16
C GLY A 127 10.36 -11.72 -15.56
N ASN A 128 9.06 -11.65 -15.84
CA ASN A 128 8.46 -12.26 -17.04
C ASN A 128 7.49 -11.33 -17.78
N GLY A 129 7.40 -10.07 -17.38
CA GLY A 129 6.53 -9.09 -18.00
C GLY A 129 5.04 -9.37 -17.83
N ILE A 130 4.26 -8.63 -18.60
CA ILE A 130 2.79 -8.68 -18.59
C ILE A 130 2.26 -10.07 -18.95
N ASP A 131 2.97 -10.82 -19.79
CA ASP A 131 2.53 -12.14 -20.21
C ASP A 131 2.43 -13.12 -19.03
N ALA A 132 3.32 -13.02 -18.03
CA ALA A 132 3.21 -13.83 -16.82
C ALA A 132 1.97 -13.46 -16.01
N LEU A 133 1.69 -12.17 -15.84
CA LEU A 133 0.48 -11.69 -15.17
C LEU A 133 -0.80 -12.14 -15.89
N GLN A 134 -0.78 -12.27 -17.22
CA GLN A 134 -1.91 -12.76 -18.01
C GLN A 134 -2.06 -14.29 -17.94
N ARG A 135 -0.96 -15.05 -18.01
CA ARG A 135 -0.97 -16.51 -17.84
C ARG A 135 -1.43 -16.90 -16.43
N GLY A 136 -0.97 -16.15 -15.44
CA GLY A 136 -1.27 -16.28 -14.04
C GLY A 136 -0.08 -16.73 -13.21
N ILE A 137 -0.06 -16.29 -11.97
CA ILE A 137 1.00 -16.58 -10.99
C ILE A 137 0.40 -17.33 -9.83
N GLU A 138 1.14 -18.33 -9.34
CA GLU A 138 0.76 -19.10 -8.17
C GLU A 138 1.01 -18.31 -6.88
N PHE A 139 -0.04 -18.21 -6.07
CA PHE A 139 -0.02 -17.61 -4.75
C PHE A 139 -0.20 -18.69 -3.67
N PRO A 140 0.34 -18.46 -2.46
CA PRO A 140 0.18 -19.41 -1.36
C PRO A 140 -1.27 -19.57 -0.94
N SER A 141 -1.65 -20.79 -0.52
CA SER A 141 -3.02 -21.18 -0.12
C SER A 141 -3.62 -20.31 0.99
N TRP A 142 -2.79 -19.75 1.86
CA TRP A 142 -3.25 -18.88 2.96
C TRP A 142 -3.70 -17.49 2.47
N SER A 143 -3.37 -17.09 1.25
CA SER A 143 -3.68 -15.76 0.72
C SER A 143 -5.09 -15.66 0.10
N PHE A 144 -5.91 -16.70 0.21
CA PHE A 144 -7.23 -16.77 -0.42
C PHE A 144 -8.38 -16.54 0.55
N SER A 145 -9.46 -15.97 0.03
CA SER A 145 -10.78 -16.07 0.66
C SER A 145 -11.51 -17.29 0.11
N SER A 146 -12.49 -17.79 0.88
CA SER A 146 -13.36 -18.90 0.47
C SER A 146 -14.09 -18.68 -0.87
N GLU A 147 -14.23 -17.43 -1.32
CA GLU A 147 -14.93 -17.03 -2.54
C GLU A 147 -14.04 -17.03 -3.80
N SER A 148 -12.74 -17.25 -3.67
CA SER A 148 -11.81 -17.38 -4.81
C SER A 148 -10.73 -18.43 -4.50
N PRO A 149 -11.07 -19.73 -4.57
CA PRO A 149 -10.23 -20.84 -4.11
C PRO A 149 -9.06 -21.16 -5.06
N HIS A 150 -8.80 -20.33 -6.07
CA HIS A 150 -7.78 -20.62 -7.08
C HIS A 150 -6.45 -20.01 -6.67
N ASN A 151 -5.43 -20.87 -6.57
CA ASN A 151 -4.05 -20.46 -6.31
C ASN A 151 -3.43 -19.62 -7.42
N ILE A 152 -4.03 -19.62 -8.62
CA ILE A 152 -3.52 -18.89 -9.77
C ILE A 152 -4.25 -17.55 -9.92
N ARG A 153 -3.52 -16.45 -9.74
CA ARG A 153 -4.02 -15.07 -9.89
C ARG A 153 -3.60 -14.48 -11.24
N LYS A 154 -4.54 -13.84 -11.94
CA LYS A 154 -4.36 -13.26 -13.29
C LYS A 154 -4.85 -11.83 -13.32
N ILE A 155 -4.19 -10.96 -14.08
CA ILE A 155 -4.64 -9.56 -14.26
C ILE A 155 -5.83 -9.45 -15.21
N GLY A 156 -6.09 -10.51 -15.98
CA GLY A 156 -7.14 -10.55 -16.99
C GLY A 156 -6.77 -9.83 -18.29
N LYS A 157 -7.78 -9.40 -19.03
CA LYS A 157 -7.65 -8.78 -20.37
C LYS A 157 -8.22 -7.36 -20.42
N ASN A 158 -8.54 -6.75 -19.27
CA ASN A 158 -9.08 -5.40 -19.24
C ASN A 158 -8.02 -4.41 -19.76
N PRO A 159 -8.33 -3.59 -20.79
CA PRO A 159 -7.34 -2.72 -21.43
C PRO A 159 -6.81 -1.63 -20.49
N VAL A 160 -7.62 -1.14 -19.55
CA VAL A 160 -7.22 -0.15 -18.55
C VAL A 160 -6.19 -0.76 -17.61
N VAL A 161 -6.47 -1.95 -17.07
CA VAL A 161 -5.54 -2.67 -16.17
C VAL A 161 -4.23 -3.00 -16.88
N LEU A 162 -4.30 -3.44 -18.15
CA LEU A 162 -3.11 -3.72 -18.95
C LEU A 162 -2.29 -2.45 -19.22
N CYS A 163 -2.95 -1.31 -19.48
CA CYS A 163 -2.27 -0.03 -19.66
C CYS A 163 -1.56 0.39 -18.37
N THR A 164 -2.23 0.28 -17.21
CA THR A 164 -1.62 0.59 -15.92
C THR A 164 -0.43 -0.32 -15.62
N ALA A 165 -0.54 -1.64 -15.87
CA ALA A 165 0.56 -2.58 -15.70
C ALA A 165 1.77 -2.23 -16.61
N LYS A 166 1.55 -1.82 -17.87
CA LYS A 166 2.62 -1.35 -18.76
C LYS A 166 3.35 -0.14 -18.21
N ARG A 167 2.62 0.81 -17.63
CA ARG A 167 3.22 2.02 -17.03
C ARG A 167 4.02 1.68 -15.78
N ILE A 168 3.50 0.79 -14.93
CA ILE A 168 4.24 0.30 -13.75
C ILE A 168 5.51 -0.42 -14.16
N GLN A 169 5.49 -1.21 -15.24
CA GLN A 169 6.66 -1.94 -15.74
C GLN A 169 7.87 -1.03 -16.02
N GLN A 170 7.63 0.24 -16.36
CA GLN A 170 8.69 1.23 -16.60
C GLN A 170 9.32 1.77 -15.30
N HIS A 171 8.81 1.35 -14.14
CA HIS A 171 9.17 1.84 -12.80
C HIS A 171 9.52 0.68 -11.84
N THR A 172 9.72 -0.55 -12.34
CA THR A 172 9.92 -1.74 -11.50
C THR A 172 11.31 -1.82 -10.85
N ASP A 173 12.26 -0.99 -11.28
CA ASP A 173 13.62 -0.98 -10.74
C ASP A 173 13.66 -0.44 -9.30
N ASN A 174 12.77 0.50 -8.96
CA ASN A 174 12.70 1.09 -7.63
C ASN A 174 11.25 1.11 -7.14
N VAL A 175 10.84 0.04 -6.45
CA VAL A 175 9.46 -0.11 -5.97
C VAL A 175 9.38 -0.08 -4.45
N PHE A 176 8.44 0.72 -3.97
CA PHE A 176 8.15 0.95 -2.56
C PHE A 176 6.70 0.58 -2.23
N TYR A 177 6.48 0.09 -1.01
CA TYR A 177 5.17 -0.34 -0.52
C TYR A 177 4.83 0.44 0.75
N LEU A 178 3.90 1.37 0.65
CA LEU A 178 3.57 2.33 1.70
C LEU A 178 2.29 1.93 2.41
N ALA A 179 2.39 1.61 3.70
CA ALA A 179 1.25 1.41 4.58
C ALA A 179 0.79 2.76 5.16
N LEU A 180 -0.42 3.20 4.82
CA LEU A 180 -1.05 4.35 5.47
C LEU A 180 -1.98 3.88 6.57
N VAL A 181 -1.62 4.13 7.83
CA VAL A 181 -2.22 3.45 8.98
C VAL A 181 -2.75 4.40 10.06
N THR A 182 -3.60 3.88 10.93
CA THR A 182 -4.25 4.64 12.01
C THR A 182 -3.49 4.63 13.32
N ASP A 183 -2.47 3.79 13.43
CA ASP A 183 -1.66 3.63 14.64
C ASP A 183 -0.70 4.84 14.81
N SER A 184 -0.16 5.02 16.01
CA SER A 184 0.68 6.19 16.30
C SER A 184 2.05 6.05 15.67
N ASP A 185 2.62 7.18 15.27
CA ASP A 185 3.91 7.24 14.57
C ASP A 185 5.02 6.53 15.35
N LYS A 186 5.05 6.69 16.68
CA LYS A 186 6.00 6.01 17.58
C LYS A 186 5.84 4.49 17.57
N ARG A 187 4.61 3.97 17.67
CA ARG A 187 4.35 2.52 17.68
C ARG A 187 4.64 1.88 16.33
N VAL A 188 4.29 2.58 15.25
CA VAL A 188 4.60 2.11 13.89
C VAL A 188 6.12 2.11 13.65
N ALA A 189 6.82 3.17 14.05
CA ALA A 189 8.29 3.22 13.95
C ALA A 189 8.95 2.05 14.68
N ASP A 190 8.55 1.81 15.93
CA ASP A 190 9.03 0.71 16.76
C ASP A 190 8.77 -0.65 16.11
N PHE A 191 7.54 -0.88 15.63
CA PHE A 191 7.19 -2.11 14.92
C PHE A 191 8.08 -2.38 13.71
N PHE A 192 8.31 -1.39 12.84
CA PHE A 192 9.11 -1.58 11.64
C PHE A 192 10.57 -1.93 12.00
N VAL A 193 11.17 -1.23 12.96
CA VAL A 193 12.59 -1.38 13.30
C VAL A 193 12.85 -2.64 14.13
N ASN A 194 12.02 -2.89 15.14
CA ASN A 194 12.26 -3.91 16.15
C ASN A 194 11.56 -5.24 15.88
N ARG A 195 10.47 -5.22 15.10
CA ARG A 195 9.72 -6.43 14.73
C ARG A 195 9.94 -6.78 13.26
N LEU A 196 9.40 -6.00 12.32
CA LEU A 196 9.34 -6.36 10.90
C LEU A 196 10.72 -6.64 10.27
N ARG A 197 11.74 -5.85 10.60
CA ARG A 197 13.11 -5.96 10.07
C ARG A 197 13.68 -7.38 10.13
N ASN A 198 13.40 -8.11 11.20
CA ASN A 198 14.04 -9.40 11.49
C ASN A 198 13.17 -10.60 11.08
N VAL A 199 11.98 -10.35 10.52
CA VAL A 199 11.03 -11.41 10.19
C VAL A 199 11.45 -12.12 8.92
N GLN A 200 11.64 -13.43 9.03
CA GLN A 200 11.85 -14.34 7.92
C GLN A 200 10.64 -15.26 7.79
N LEU A 201 10.03 -15.27 6.60
CA LEU A 201 8.87 -16.10 6.30
C LEU A 201 9.21 -17.04 5.14
N PRO A 202 9.94 -18.14 5.40
CA PRO A 202 10.46 -19.02 4.32
C PRO A 202 9.35 -19.69 3.50
N THR A 203 8.13 -19.75 4.03
CA THR A 203 6.93 -20.28 3.35
C THR A 203 6.17 -19.23 2.54
N VAL A 204 6.67 -18.00 2.50
CA VAL A 204 6.10 -16.86 1.76
C VAL A 204 7.07 -16.50 0.63
N PRO A 205 6.85 -17.02 -0.59
CA PRO A 205 7.73 -16.77 -1.72
C PRO A 205 7.89 -15.28 -1.95
N GLU A 206 9.12 -14.84 -2.19
CA GLU A 206 9.45 -13.45 -2.54
C GLU A 206 9.11 -12.45 -1.42
N TRP A 207 9.00 -12.89 -0.15
CA TRP A 207 8.86 -11.98 0.99
C TRP A 207 10.14 -11.17 1.20
N ASP A 208 10.02 -9.85 1.08
CA ASP A 208 11.10 -8.90 1.35
C ASP A 208 10.50 -7.56 1.82
N PRO A 209 10.60 -7.22 3.11
CA PRO A 209 10.07 -5.98 3.64
C PRO A 209 11.01 -4.78 3.45
N SER A 210 12.16 -4.92 2.78
CA SER A 210 13.20 -3.87 2.73
C SER A 210 12.69 -2.53 2.20
N ASN A 211 11.77 -2.54 1.23
CA ASN A 211 11.16 -1.33 0.67
C ASN A 211 9.76 -1.03 1.24
N TYR A 212 9.40 -1.64 2.38
CA TYR A 212 8.16 -1.33 3.07
C TYR A 212 8.36 -0.06 3.88
N GLY A 213 7.35 0.80 3.83
CA GLY A 213 7.32 2.03 4.59
C GLY A 213 5.96 2.29 5.18
N TYR A 214 5.88 3.39 5.93
CA TYR A 214 4.63 3.81 6.53
C TYR A 214 4.44 5.33 6.48
N LEU A 215 3.18 5.69 6.59
CA LEU A 215 2.69 7.01 6.91
C LEU A 215 1.49 6.85 7.85
N THR A 216 1.25 7.79 8.75
CA THR A 216 0.08 7.73 9.64
C THR A 216 -0.97 8.74 9.23
N TRP A 217 -2.24 8.43 9.47
CA TRP A 217 -3.32 9.40 9.24
C TRP A 217 -3.17 10.66 10.11
N ALA A 218 -2.59 10.54 11.30
CA ALA A 218 -2.28 11.69 12.16
C ALA A 218 -1.28 12.65 11.47
N THR A 219 -0.22 12.10 10.86
CA THR A 219 0.73 12.88 10.06
C THR A 219 0.07 13.52 8.85
N VAL A 220 -0.80 12.77 8.14
CA VAL A 220 -1.55 13.31 6.99
C VAL A 220 -2.50 14.44 7.40
N LYS A 221 -3.26 14.28 8.50
CA LYS A 221 -4.15 15.34 9.01
C LYS A 221 -3.36 16.60 9.37
N SER A 222 -2.22 16.43 10.04
CA SER A 222 -1.33 17.54 10.39
C SER A 222 -0.81 18.27 9.15
N PHE A 223 -0.42 17.52 8.11
CA PHE A 223 -0.04 18.08 6.82
C PHE A 223 -1.18 18.86 6.17
N CYS A 224 -2.41 18.33 6.17
CA CYS A 224 -3.56 19.05 5.62
C CYS A 224 -3.81 20.36 6.36
N ALA A 225 -3.72 20.37 7.70
CA ALA A 225 -3.90 21.56 8.52
C ALA A 225 -2.84 22.63 8.22
N GLN A 226 -1.56 22.23 8.13
CA GLN A 226 -0.45 23.13 7.83
C GLN A 226 -0.51 23.74 6.42
N ASN A 227 -1.21 23.09 5.49
CA ASN A 227 -1.31 23.54 4.10
C ASN A 227 -2.72 24.01 3.73
N HIS A 228 -3.60 24.19 4.72
CA HIS A 228 -4.97 24.68 4.54
C HIS A 228 -5.79 23.88 3.52
N LEU A 229 -5.63 22.55 3.50
CA LEU A 229 -6.39 21.63 2.65
C LEU A 229 -7.79 21.38 3.26
N ALA A 230 -8.63 22.41 3.21
CA ALA A 230 -9.91 22.48 3.92
C ALA A 230 -10.88 21.34 3.53
N ALA A 231 -10.98 20.99 2.25
CA ALA A 231 -11.91 19.96 1.81
C ALA A 231 -11.53 18.57 2.36
N THR A 232 -10.23 18.28 2.40
CA THR A 232 -9.72 17.04 3.02
C THR A 232 -9.87 17.05 4.53
N LEU A 233 -9.71 18.21 5.18
CA LEU A 233 -9.95 18.36 6.62
C LEU A 233 -11.42 18.12 6.99
N ASP A 234 -12.37 18.57 6.15
CA ASP A 234 -13.79 18.28 6.33
C ASP A 234 -14.08 16.78 6.24
N VAL A 235 -13.41 16.07 5.32
CA VAL A 235 -13.50 14.60 5.25
C VAL A 235 -12.94 13.95 6.51
N PHE A 236 -11.83 14.44 7.05
CA PHE A 236 -11.32 13.95 8.34
C PHE A 236 -12.32 14.20 9.47
N ALA A 237 -12.94 15.39 9.53
CA ALA A 237 -13.93 15.75 10.54
C ALA A 237 -15.19 14.88 10.46
N TYR A 238 -15.71 14.65 9.26
CA TYR A 238 -16.87 13.79 9.03
C TYR A 238 -16.61 12.33 9.45
N ASN A 239 -15.37 11.85 9.32
CA ASN A 239 -15.00 10.46 9.59
C ASN A 239 -14.20 10.29 10.89
N VAL A 240 -14.29 11.23 11.84
CA VAL A 240 -13.66 11.08 13.17
C VAL A 240 -14.15 9.79 13.83
N GLY A 241 -13.21 9.02 14.41
CA GLY A 241 -13.49 7.72 15.01
C GLY A 241 -13.64 6.56 14.01
N GLN A 242 -13.70 6.84 12.70
CA GLN A 242 -13.72 5.83 11.64
C GLN A 242 -12.38 5.77 10.90
N ILE A 243 -11.75 6.92 10.60
CA ILE A 243 -10.43 6.97 9.95
C ILE A 243 -9.30 6.91 10.98
N PHE A 244 -9.40 7.66 12.06
CA PHE A 244 -8.38 7.78 13.09
C PHE A 244 -9.03 8.23 14.41
N ARG A 245 -8.33 8.05 15.54
CA ARG A 245 -8.72 8.67 16.81
C ARG A 245 -7.95 9.96 16.97
N GLU A 246 -8.60 10.98 17.52
CA GLU A 246 -7.86 12.09 18.11
C GLU A 246 -7.14 11.53 19.34
N GLU A 247 -5.81 11.64 19.37
CA GLU A 247 -5.08 11.41 20.61
C GLU A 247 -5.52 12.54 21.55
N VAL A 248 -6.22 12.17 22.63
CA VAL A 248 -6.45 13.07 23.75
C VAL A 248 -5.17 12.99 24.56
N ASP A 249 -4.36 14.04 24.51
CA ASP A 249 -3.24 14.26 25.42
C ASP A 249 -3.73 14.34 26.88
#